data_AF-A0A814EIW2-F1
#
_entry.id   AF-A0A814EIW2-F1
#
_cell.length_a   1.000
_cell.length_b   1.000
_cell.length_c   1.000
_cell.angle_alpha   90.00
_cell.angle_beta   90.00
_cell.angle_gamma   90.00
#
_symmetry.space_group_name_H-M   'P 1'
#
loop_
_entity.id
_entity.type
_entity.pdbx_description
1 polymer ?
#
loop_
_entity_poly.entity_id
_entity_poly.type
_entity_poly.pdbx_seq_one_letter_code
_entity_poly.pdbx_strand_id
1 'polypeptide(L)' 'DILDDFEKNFNAREIDIECVGGGRIMHEPEKKTIFVYGYSLGFGLADHKISVELLKKKYPDYISITFSNEGY' A
#
# COMPACT_ATOMS: atom_id res chain seq x y z
N ASP A 1 10.28 9.18 5.58
CA ASP A 1 8.84 8.93 5.46
C ASP A 1 8.57 8.57 4.01
N ILE A 2 7.66 7.66 3.70
CA ILE A 2 7.39 7.27 2.31
C ILE A 2 6.77 8.43 1.54
N LEU A 3 5.88 9.21 2.18
CA LEU A 3 5.21 10.33 1.53
C LEU A 3 6.20 11.44 1.17
N ASP A 4 7.01 11.89 2.14
CA ASP A 4 8.02 12.94 1.93
C ASP A 4 8.99 12.59 0.80
N ASP A 5 9.43 11.34 0.74
CA ASP A 5 10.37 10.89 -0.28
C ASP A 5 9.68 10.82 -1.65
N PHE A 6 8.40 10.42 -1.70
CA PHE A 6 7.63 10.42 -2.93
C PHE A 6 7.38 11.86 -3.43
N GLU A 7 6.95 12.80 -2.59
CA GLU A 7 6.77 14.21 -2.94
C GLU A 7 8.04 14.84 -3.52
N LYS A 8 9.20 14.59 -2.91
CA LYS A 8 10.50 15.09 -3.42
C LYS A 8 10.81 14.60 -4.83
N ASN A 9 10.45 13.36 -5.16
CA ASN A 9 10.70 12.78 -6.48
C ASN A 9 9.77 13.35 -7.58
N PHE A 10 8.60 13.90 -7.22
CA PHE A 10 7.60 14.37 -8.17
C PHE A 10 7.45 15.90 -8.23
N ASN A 11 8.01 16.64 -7.25
CA ASN A 11 8.06 18.11 -7.26
C ASN A 11 8.69 18.71 -8.52
N ALA A 12 9.55 17.97 -9.22
CA ALA A 12 10.15 18.42 -10.49
C ALA A 12 9.19 18.42 -11.68
N ARG A 13 7.96 17.90 -11.54
CA ARG A 13 7.02 17.66 -12.65
C ARG A 13 5.71 18.44 -12.58
N GLU A 14 5.56 19.39 -11.64
CA GLU A 14 4.29 20.12 -11.41
C GLU A 14 3.09 19.18 -11.13
N ILE A 15 3.35 18.02 -10.51
CA ILE A 15 2.33 17.06 -10.13
C ILE A 15 2.04 17.24 -8.64
N ASP A 16 0.79 17.56 -8.32
CA ASP A 16 0.30 17.57 -6.95
C ASP A 16 -0.15 16.16 -6.54
N ILE A 17 0.15 15.78 -5.30
CA ILE A 17 -0.16 14.45 -4.78
C ILE A 17 -0.73 14.56 -3.36
N GLU A 18 -1.71 13.70 -3.08
CA GLU A 18 -2.37 13.64 -1.79
C GLU A 18 -2.29 12.22 -1.23
N CYS A 19 -1.90 12.11 0.04
CA CYS A 19 -1.91 10.85 0.76
C CYS A 19 -3.34 10.52 1.23
N VAL A 20 -4.00 9.61 0.52
CA VAL A 20 -5.39 9.18 0.82
C VAL A 20 -5.52 8.24 2.03
N GLY A 21 -4.42 7.93 2.71
CA GLY A 21 -4.37 7.04 3.87
C GLY A 21 -3.13 6.15 3.86
N GLY A 22 -3.03 5.26 4.86
CA GLY A 22 -1.98 4.26 4.88
C GLY A 22 -2.35 2.98 5.64
N GLY A 23 -1.36 2.12 5.82
CA GLY A 23 -1.49 0.83 6.48
C GLY A 23 -0.16 0.08 6.46
N ARG A 24 -0.22 -1.24 6.59
CA ARG A 24 0.90 -2.17 6.59
C ARG A 24 0.73 -3.24 5.53
N ILE A 25 1.85 -3.78 5.07
CA ILE A 25 1.89 -4.91 4.16
C ILE A 25 2.77 -5.98 4.79
N MET A 26 2.19 -7.14 5.08
CA MET A 26 2.94 -8.34 5.40
C MET A 26 3.15 -9.12 4.11
N HIS A 27 4.41 -9.33 3.74
CA HIS A 27 4.80 -10.00 2.51
C HIS A 27 5.60 -11.24 2.87
N GLU A 28 5.11 -12.41 2.47
CA GLU A 28 5.80 -13.69 2.64
C GLU A 28 6.12 -14.28 1.26
N PRO A 29 7.30 -13.96 0.68
CA PRO A 29 7.66 -14.40 -0.67
C PRO A 29 7.71 -15.92 -0.82
N GLU A 30 8.14 -16.64 0.22
CA GLU A 30 8.24 -18.11 0.22
C GLU A 30 6.88 -18.78 0.08
N LYS A 31 5.85 -18.19 0.71
CA LYS A 31 4.46 -18.64 0.61
C LYS A 31 3.72 -18.01 -0.58
N LYS A 32 4.37 -17.06 -1.27
CA LYS A 32 3.77 -16.22 -2.28
C LYS A 32 2.46 -15.58 -1.80
N THR A 33 2.48 -15.04 -0.59
CA THR A 33 1.33 -14.37 0.02
C THR A 33 1.64 -12.92 0.35
N ILE A 34 0.65 -12.06 0.16
CA ILE A 34 0.69 -10.66 0.58
C ILE A 34 -0.60 -10.34 1.33
N PHE A 35 -0.48 -9.73 2.50
CA PHE A 35 -1.60 -9.32 3.32
C PHE A 35 -1.48 -7.83 3.67
N VAL A 36 -2.47 -7.03 3.27
CA VAL A 36 -2.55 -5.59 3.51
C VAL A 36 -3.48 -5.32 4.69
N TYR A 37 -3.03 -4.58 5.71
CA TYR A 37 -3.83 -4.41 6.93
C TYR A 37 -3.49 -3.15 7.74
N GLY A 38 -4.30 -2.87 8.76
CA GLY A 38 -4.09 -1.79 9.71
C GLY A 38 -4.35 -0.39 9.14
N TYR A 39 -3.72 0.63 9.71
CA TYR A 39 -3.95 2.03 9.30
C TYR A 39 -2.73 2.90 9.62
N SER A 40 -2.64 4.07 8.99
CA SER A 40 -1.65 5.08 9.34
C SER A 40 -2.12 5.94 10.51
N LEU A 41 -1.26 6.15 11.51
CA LEU A 41 -1.56 7.07 12.62
C LEU A 41 -1.71 8.52 12.16
N GLY A 42 -0.96 8.92 11.12
CA GLY A 42 -0.99 10.30 10.60
C GLY A 42 -2.01 10.52 9.48
N PHE A 43 -2.29 9.50 8.67
CA PHE A 43 -3.10 9.62 7.46
C PHE A 43 -4.41 8.81 7.50
N GLY A 44 -4.64 8.03 8.55
CA GLY A 44 -5.81 7.16 8.66
C GLY A 44 -5.74 5.89 7.80
N LEU A 45 -6.90 5.26 7.63
CA LEU A 45 -7.08 4.01 6.90
C LEU A 45 -7.12 4.27 5.39
N ALA A 46 -6.25 3.61 4.62
CA ALA A 46 -6.33 3.61 3.17
C ALA A 46 -7.42 2.66 2.63
N ASP A 47 -7.82 2.86 1.38
CA ASP A 47 -8.56 1.83 0.64
C ASP A 47 -7.62 0.69 0.22
N HIS A 48 -7.48 -0.30 1.10
CA HIS A 48 -6.64 -1.46 0.87
C HIS A 48 -7.07 -2.31 -0.33
N LYS A 49 -8.32 -2.20 -0.79
CA LYS A 49 -8.78 -2.91 -1.98
C LYS A 49 -8.00 -2.46 -3.20
N ILE A 50 -7.80 -1.15 -3.35
CA ILE A 50 -7.01 -0.57 -4.45
C ILE A 50 -5.57 -1.08 -4.38
N SER A 51 -4.96 -1.11 -3.19
CA SER A 51 -3.62 -1.65 -3.00
C SER A 51 -3.53 -3.12 -3.43
N VAL A 52 -4.49 -3.96 -3.00
CA VAL A 52 -4.55 -5.38 -3.38
C VAL A 52 -4.73 -5.57 -4.89
N GLU A 53 -5.54 -4.77 -5.56
CA GLU A 53 -5.71 -4.84 -7.02
C GLU A 53 -4.42 -4.51 -7.77
N LEU A 54 -3.67 -3.49 -7.33
CA LEU A 54 -2.36 -3.14 -7.90
C LEU A 54 -1.34 -4.25 -7.64
N LEU A 55 -1.33 -4.82 -6.44
CA LEU A 55 -0.44 -5.93 -6.08
C LEU A 55 -0.74 -7.19 -6.91
N LYS A 56 -2.01 -7.52 -7.14
CA LYS A 56 -2.42 -8.63 -8.02
C LYS A 56 -1.94 -8.46 -9.46
N LYS A 57 -1.94 -7.22 -9.98
CA LYS A 57 -1.41 -6.93 -11.32
C LYS A 57 0.12 -7.11 -11.37
N LYS A 58 0.82 -6.72 -10.31
CA LYS A 58 2.29 -6.79 -10.23
C LYS A 58 2.81 -8.20 -9.92
N TYR A 59 2.08 -8.96 -9.12
CA TYR A 59 2.42 -10.31 -8.65
C TYR A 59 1.33 -11.31 -9.06
N PRO A 60 1.14 -11.55 -10.36
CA PRO A 60 0.09 -12.45 -10.85
C PRO A 60 0.34 -13.92 -10.46
N ASP A 61 1.57 -14.27 -10.11
CA ASP A 61 1.97 -15.62 -9.70
C ASP A 61 1.81 -15.89 -8.20
N TYR A 62 1.31 -14.91 -7.44
CA TYR A 62 1.09 -15.05 -6.00
C TYR A 62 -0.19 -15.79 -5.70
N ILE A 63 -0.12 -16.68 -4.71
CA ILE A 63 -1.20 -17.60 -4.36
C ILE A 63 -2.32 -16.86 -3.65
N SER A 64 -1.97 -15.89 -2.78
CA SER A 64 -2.95 -15.12 -2.03
C SER A 64 -2.52 -13.67 -1.86
N ILE A 65 -3.39 -12.75 -2.27
CA ILE A 65 -3.24 -11.32 -2.01
C ILE A 65 -4.57 -10.82 -1.45
N THR A 66 -4.59 -10.53 -0.15
CA THR A 66 -5.80 -10.18 0.61
C THR A 66 -5.58 -8.95 1.47
N PHE A 67 -6.68 -8.40 2.01
CA PHE A 67 -6.60 -7.30 2.96
C PHE A 67 -7.57 -7.46 4.13
N SER A 68 -7.29 -6.76 5.22
CA SER A 68 -8.22 -6.50 6.32
C SER A 68 -8.17 -5.03 6.72
N ASN A 69 -9.30 -4.43 7.08
CA ASN A 69 -9.33 -3.07 7.62
C ASN A 69 -9.16 -3.03 9.14
N GLU A 70 -8.91 -4.20 9.74
CA GLU A 70 -8.69 -4.36 11.17
C GLU A 70 -7.20 -4.57 11.47
N GLY A 71 -6.85 -4.39 12.75
CA GLY A 71 -5.50 -4.64 13.27
C GLY A 71 -4.58 -3.42 13.27
N TYR A 72 -3.42 -3.60 13.90
CA TYR A 72 -2.24 -2.72 13.86
C TYR A 72 -1.01 -3.62 13.86
#